data_AF-A0A519SXH6-F1
#
_entry.id   AF-A0A519SXH6-F1
#
_cell.length_a   1.000
_cell.length_b   1.000
_cell.length_c   1.000
_cell.angle_alpha   90.00
_cell.angle_beta   90.00
_cell.angle_gamma   90.00
#
_symmetry.space_group_name_H-M   'P 1'
#
loop_
_entity.id
_entity.type
_entity.pdbx_description
1 polymer ?
#
loop_
_entity_poly.entity_id
_entity_poly.type
_entity_poly.pdbx_seq_one_letter_code
_entity_poly.pdbx_strand_id
1 'polypeptide(L)'
;IIIDGAVVMVEGLFVALDHKAHEVGMEKFNKLAKLGLIKKTGRDMGKSIFFAKAIIITALLPIFSFEKVEGKVFSPLAWTLGFALLGALIFTLTLVPVLASILLRKDVREKDNFIVRGISQGARKVFVFTYARKTASLIFAAALVVVGVGMYQFLGTEFLPELNEGSIYVRAQLPLSISLDASNKLCNEMRRVFISFPEVSDVVSQTGRPNDGTDPTGFYNNEFLVQIKHDDATQKKMKSKAYREELIEHMKEKLDRFPGVDFNFSQPITDNVEEAASGVKGSIAVKIYGTDLKIMEGKARQVYEVLQHVDGIDDLGLLRNIGQPELHADLDERRMASYGVSKSDANAVLEMAVGGKQASQMYEGERKFPIRVRY
;
A
#
# COMPACT_ATOMS: atom_id res chain seq x y z
N ILE A 1 -8.97 -4.42 -22.72
CA ILE A 1 -7.98 -3.47 -23.28
C ILE A 1 -6.94 -4.19 -24.16
N ILE A 2 -6.14 -5.13 -23.62
CA ILE A 2 -5.09 -5.83 -24.39
C ILE A 2 -5.67 -6.60 -25.60
N ILE A 3 -6.74 -7.37 -25.37
CA ILE A 3 -7.40 -8.21 -26.39
C ILE A 3 -8.34 -7.46 -27.34
N ASP A 4 -8.69 -6.21 -27.01
CA ASP A 4 -9.77 -5.47 -27.67
C ASP A 4 -9.49 -5.27 -29.17
N GLY A 5 -8.25 -4.86 -29.50
CA GLY A 5 -7.82 -4.74 -30.89
C GLY A 5 -7.95 -6.04 -31.68
N ALA A 6 -7.66 -7.19 -31.06
CA ALA A 6 -7.78 -8.48 -31.73
C ALA A 6 -9.26 -8.82 -32.00
N VAL A 7 -10.15 -8.58 -31.03
CA VAL A 7 -11.59 -8.79 -31.20
C VAL A 7 -12.14 -7.89 -32.31
N VAL A 8 -11.82 -6.60 -32.29
CA VAL A 8 -12.25 -5.65 -33.33
C VAL A 8 -11.73 -6.08 -34.71
N MET A 9 -10.46 -6.48 -34.81
CA MET A 9 -9.88 -6.98 -36.07
C MET A 9 -10.59 -8.24 -36.57
N VAL A 10 -10.84 -9.22 -35.70
CA VAL A 10 -11.55 -10.46 -36.07
C VAL A 10 -12.97 -10.16 -36.51
N GLU A 11 -13.70 -9.34 -35.76
CA GLU A 11 -15.10 -9.00 -36.03
C GLU A 11 -15.24 -8.31 -37.38
N GLY A 12 -14.45 -7.27 -37.66
CA GLY A 12 -14.59 -6.61 -38.96
C GLY A 12 -14.07 -7.43 -40.13
N LEU A 13 -13.10 -8.33 -39.92
CA LEU A 13 -12.74 -9.34 -40.92
C LEU A 13 -13.89 -10.32 -41.16
N PHE A 14 -14.55 -10.77 -40.10
CA PHE A 14 -15.69 -11.68 -40.16
C PHE A 14 -16.86 -11.05 -40.91
N VAL A 15 -17.27 -9.83 -40.54
CA VAL A 15 -18.33 -9.07 -41.22
C VAL A 15 -18.00 -8.82 -42.69
N ALA A 16 -16.75 -8.45 -43.02
CA ALA A 16 -16.35 -8.24 -44.41
C ALA A 16 -16.39 -9.55 -45.23
N LEU A 17 -16.03 -10.68 -44.62
CA LEU A 17 -16.08 -12.00 -45.25
C LEU A 17 -17.52 -12.48 -45.44
N ASP A 18 -18.39 -12.29 -44.45
CA ASP A 18 -19.81 -12.62 -44.50
C ASP A 18 -20.55 -11.83 -45.58
N HIS A 19 -20.37 -10.50 -45.61
CA HIS A 19 -20.97 -9.65 -46.64
C HIS A 19 -20.54 -10.09 -48.05
N LYS A 20 -19.26 -10.44 -48.22
CA LYS A 20 -18.76 -10.97 -49.50
C LYS A 20 -19.38 -12.32 -49.84
N ALA A 21 -19.58 -13.20 -48.86
CA ALA A 21 -20.21 -14.49 -49.05
C ALA A 21 -21.66 -14.37 -49.50
N HIS A 22 -22.40 -13.39 -48.98
CA HIS A 22 -23.75 -13.04 -49.42
C HIS A 22 -23.79 -12.47 -50.85
N GLU A 23 -22.84 -11.62 -51.23
CA GLU A 23 -22.78 -11.04 -52.59
C GLU A 23 -22.50 -12.08 -53.69
N VAL A 24 -21.57 -13.02 -53.48
CA VAL A 24 -21.12 -13.95 -54.54
C VAL A 24 -21.75 -15.34 -54.46
N GLY A 25 -22.44 -15.66 -53.35
CA GLY A 25 -22.96 -16.98 -53.04
C GLY A 25 -21.90 -17.95 -52.48
N MET A 26 -22.32 -18.83 -51.56
CA MET A 26 -21.41 -19.65 -50.74
C MET A 26 -20.51 -20.60 -51.54
N GLU A 27 -21.00 -21.19 -52.63
CA GLU A 27 -20.19 -22.08 -53.47
C GLU A 27 -19.01 -21.36 -54.14
N LYS A 28 -19.24 -20.15 -54.65
CA LYS A 28 -18.20 -19.31 -55.27
C LYS A 28 -17.29 -18.72 -54.18
N PHE A 29 -17.85 -18.29 -53.06
CA PHE A 29 -17.10 -17.78 -51.91
C PHE A 29 -16.09 -18.80 -51.37
N ASN A 30 -16.46 -20.07 -51.27
CA ASN A 30 -15.59 -21.13 -50.77
C ASN A 30 -14.40 -21.45 -51.70
N LYS A 31 -14.45 -21.06 -52.98
CA LYS A 31 -13.38 -21.24 -53.98
C LYS A 31 -12.54 -19.97 -54.21
N LEU A 32 -12.95 -18.83 -53.66
CA LEU A 32 -12.32 -17.52 -53.90
C LEU A 32 -11.05 -17.34 -53.05
N ALA A 33 -10.03 -16.69 -53.61
CA ALA A 33 -8.84 -16.26 -52.86
C ALA A 33 -9.18 -15.06 -51.94
N LYS A 34 -9.23 -15.30 -50.63
CA LYS A 34 -9.70 -14.32 -49.62
C LYS A 34 -8.60 -13.40 -49.08
N LEU A 35 -7.33 -13.71 -49.37
CA LEU A 35 -6.17 -12.99 -48.82
C LEU A 35 -6.17 -11.49 -49.18
N GLY A 36 -6.59 -11.14 -50.41
CA GLY A 36 -6.67 -9.74 -50.84
C GLY A 36 -7.71 -8.94 -50.05
N LEU A 37 -8.88 -9.54 -49.79
CA LEU A 37 -9.95 -8.93 -48.99
C LEU A 37 -9.50 -8.76 -47.53
N ILE A 38 -8.95 -9.80 -46.93
CA ILE A 38 -8.43 -9.78 -45.55
C ILE A 38 -7.33 -8.72 -45.41
N LYS A 39 -6.40 -8.62 -46.38
CA LYS A 39 -5.35 -7.59 -46.36
C LYS A 39 -5.92 -6.17 -46.47
N LYS A 40 -6.93 -5.96 -47.32
CA LYS A 40 -7.57 -4.64 -47.46
C LYS A 40 -8.32 -4.25 -46.19
N THR A 41 -9.25 -5.08 -45.73
CA THR A 41 -10.04 -4.83 -44.52
C THR A 41 -9.15 -4.72 -43.28
N GLY A 42 -8.15 -5.60 -43.14
CA GLY A 42 -7.18 -5.54 -42.07
C GLY A 42 -6.36 -4.25 -42.05
N ARG A 43 -6.00 -3.70 -43.22
CA ARG A 43 -5.30 -2.42 -43.32
C ARG A 43 -6.19 -1.25 -42.90
N ASP A 44 -7.43 -1.23 -43.35
CA ASP A 44 -8.38 -0.15 -43.06
C ASP A 44 -8.68 -0.08 -41.56
N MET A 45 -8.95 -1.24 -40.94
CA MET A 45 -9.20 -1.34 -39.50
C MET A 45 -7.93 -1.17 -38.66
N GLY A 46 -6.78 -1.61 -39.18
CA GLY A 46 -5.50 -1.54 -38.50
C GLY A 46 -5.11 -0.12 -38.13
N LYS A 47 -5.45 0.87 -38.96
CA LYS A 47 -5.23 2.29 -38.65
C LYS A 47 -5.98 2.72 -37.38
N SER A 48 -7.27 2.41 -37.29
CA SER A 48 -8.10 2.77 -36.13
C SER A 48 -7.62 2.08 -34.85
N ILE A 49 -7.28 0.79 -34.94
CA ILE A 49 -6.77 0.01 -33.80
C ILE A 49 -5.41 0.57 -33.33
N PHE A 50 -4.53 0.94 -34.26
CA PHE A 50 -3.24 1.55 -33.94
C PHE A 50 -3.41 2.84 -33.14
N PHE A 51 -4.23 3.79 -33.63
CA PHE A 51 -4.46 5.05 -32.93
C PHE A 51 -5.14 4.86 -31.58
N ALA A 52 -6.12 3.96 -31.48
CA ALA A 52 -6.77 3.66 -30.21
C ALA A 52 -5.76 3.14 -29.17
N LYS A 53 -4.89 2.19 -29.54
CA LYS A 53 -3.85 1.68 -28.64
C LYS A 53 -2.79 2.73 -28.31
N ALA A 54 -2.39 3.56 -29.27
CA ALA A 54 -1.45 4.66 -29.04
C ALA A 54 -2.00 5.66 -28.00
N ILE A 55 -3.27 6.06 -28.12
CA ILE A 55 -3.93 6.95 -27.15
C ILE A 55 -3.89 6.35 -25.75
N ILE A 56 -4.19 5.06 -25.61
CA ILE A 56 -4.17 4.36 -24.30
C ILE A 56 -2.75 4.34 -23.73
N ILE A 57 -1.73 4.05 -24.54
CA ILE A 57 -0.34 4.07 -24.08
C ILE A 57 0.07 5.48 -23.66
N THR A 58 -0.30 6.51 -24.42
CA THR A 58 -0.06 7.91 -24.06
C THR A 58 -0.77 8.31 -22.76
N ALA A 59 -1.98 7.81 -22.52
CA ALA A 59 -2.70 8.05 -21.27
C ALA A 59 -2.02 7.44 -20.04
N LEU A 60 -1.10 6.48 -20.20
CA LEU A 60 -0.28 5.92 -19.12
C LEU A 60 0.98 6.75 -18.84
N LEU A 61 1.40 7.66 -19.75
CA LEU A 61 2.61 8.44 -19.58
C LEU A 61 2.67 9.28 -18.29
N PRO A 62 1.57 9.90 -17.82
CA PRO A 62 1.59 10.65 -16.56
C PRO A 62 1.99 9.79 -15.34
N ILE A 63 1.82 8.47 -15.38
CA ILE A 63 2.24 7.61 -14.26
C ILE A 63 3.77 7.67 -14.07
N PHE A 64 4.54 7.87 -15.14
CA PHE A 64 5.99 8.01 -15.06
C PHE A 64 6.46 9.35 -14.50
N SER A 65 5.56 10.32 -14.28
CA SER A 65 5.90 11.54 -13.56
C SER A 65 5.78 11.39 -12.04
N PHE A 66 5.36 10.24 -11.52
CA PHE A 66 5.36 9.96 -10.09
C PHE A 66 6.79 9.64 -9.62
N GLU A 67 7.27 10.33 -8.59
CA GLU A 67 8.67 10.22 -8.17
C GLU A 67 8.90 9.26 -6.99
N LYS A 68 8.07 9.37 -5.94
CA LYS A 68 8.34 8.77 -4.63
C LYS A 68 7.79 7.35 -4.55
N VAL A 69 7.11 7.04 -3.44
CA VAL A 69 6.52 5.72 -3.17
C VAL A 69 5.49 5.38 -4.24
N GLU A 70 4.69 6.36 -4.70
CA GLU A 70 3.69 6.15 -5.75
C GLU A 70 4.37 5.74 -7.06
N GLY A 71 5.48 6.41 -7.39
CA GLY A 71 6.28 6.10 -8.57
C GLY A 71 6.80 4.66 -8.54
N LYS A 72 7.36 4.22 -7.41
CA LYS A 72 7.87 2.85 -7.26
C LYS A 72 6.77 1.79 -7.32
N VAL A 73 5.58 2.08 -6.79
CA VAL A 73 4.44 1.15 -6.79
C VAL A 73 3.79 1.06 -8.18
N PHE A 74 3.57 2.19 -8.86
CA PHE A 74 2.80 2.24 -10.11
C PHE A 74 3.64 2.16 -11.40
N SER A 75 4.92 2.53 -11.38
CA SER A 75 5.77 2.48 -12.59
C SER A 75 5.90 1.06 -13.17
N PRO A 76 6.10 -0.01 -12.38
CA PRO A 76 6.15 -1.38 -12.92
C PRO A 76 4.83 -1.79 -13.60
N LEU A 77 3.69 -1.35 -13.05
CA LEU A 77 2.38 -1.58 -13.66
C LEU A 77 2.26 -0.87 -15.01
N ALA A 78 2.69 0.39 -15.11
CA ALA A 78 2.67 1.15 -16.36
C ALA A 78 3.58 0.52 -17.42
N TRP A 79 4.79 0.08 -17.05
CA TRP A 79 5.70 -0.63 -17.96
C TRP A 79 5.11 -1.93 -18.48
N THR A 80 4.63 -2.79 -17.58
CA THR A 80 4.07 -4.10 -17.96
C THR A 80 2.85 -3.96 -18.87
N LEU A 81 1.92 -3.06 -18.52
CA LEU A 81 0.74 -2.80 -19.34
C LEU A 81 1.12 -2.16 -20.69
N GLY A 82 2.05 -1.20 -20.70
CA GLY A 82 2.54 -0.56 -21.92
C GLY A 82 3.16 -1.56 -22.89
N PHE A 83 4.06 -2.41 -22.42
CA PHE A 83 4.66 -3.47 -23.24
C PHE A 83 3.63 -4.51 -23.68
N ALA A 84 2.69 -4.90 -22.81
CA ALA A 84 1.62 -5.81 -23.18
C ALA A 84 0.72 -5.23 -24.28
N LEU A 85 0.42 -3.93 -24.24
CA LEU A 85 -0.37 -3.25 -25.27
C LEU A 85 0.38 -3.13 -26.60
N LEU A 86 1.69 -2.83 -26.56
CA LEU A 86 2.55 -2.83 -27.73
C LEU A 86 2.65 -4.22 -28.36
N GLY A 87 2.92 -5.25 -27.56
CA GLY A 87 2.93 -6.64 -28.03
C GLY A 87 1.59 -7.04 -28.64
N ALA A 88 0.48 -6.75 -27.95
CA ALA A 88 -0.85 -7.02 -28.46
C ALA A 88 -1.18 -6.24 -29.74
N LEU A 89 -0.68 -5.01 -29.91
CA LEU A 89 -0.81 -4.26 -31.16
C LEU A 89 -0.11 -4.98 -32.30
N ILE A 90 1.14 -5.41 -32.09
CA ILE A 90 1.91 -6.18 -33.07
C ILE A 90 1.16 -7.46 -33.45
N PHE A 91 0.73 -8.26 -32.47
CA PHE A 91 -0.04 -9.48 -32.72
C PHE A 91 -1.35 -9.23 -33.44
N THR A 92 -2.07 -8.16 -33.09
CA THR A 92 -3.35 -7.80 -33.73
C THR A 92 -3.16 -7.47 -35.21
N LEU A 93 -2.09 -6.78 -35.58
CA LEU A 93 -1.86 -6.37 -36.97
C LEU A 93 -1.17 -7.45 -37.82
N THR A 94 -0.53 -8.43 -37.19
CA THR A 94 0.26 -9.46 -37.89
C THR A 94 -0.39 -10.83 -37.81
N LEU A 95 -0.46 -11.41 -36.61
CA LEU A 95 -0.90 -12.77 -36.39
C LEU A 95 -2.41 -12.94 -36.57
N VAL A 96 -3.22 -12.00 -36.06
CA VAL A 96 -4.68 -12.12 -36.09
C VAL A 96 -5.24 -12.21 -37.52
N PRO A 97 -4.84 -11.38 -38.50
CA PRO A 97 -5.31 -11.51 -39.88
C PRO A 97 -4.89 -12.84 -40.53
N VAL A 98 -3.69 -13.34 -40.20
CA VAL A 98 -3.19 -14.64 -40.69
C VAL A 98 -4.04 -15.77 -40.13
N LEU A 99 -4.27 -15.81 -38.82
CA LEU A 99 -5.10 -16.83 -38.18
C LEU A 99 -6.55 -16.75 -38.66
N ALA A 100 -7.11 -15.55 -38.82
CA ALA A 100 -8.43 -15.35 -39.40
C ALA A 100 -8.51 -15.91 -40.82
N SER A 101 -7.47 -15.76 -41.65
CA SER A 101 -7.44 -16.32 -43.00
C SER A 101 -7.42 -17.85 -43.04
N ILE A 102 -6.81 -18.49 -42.03
CA ILE A 102 -6.73 -19.94 -41.90
C ILE A 102 -8.05 -20.50 -41.36
N LEU A 103 -8.61 -19.86 -40.31
CA LEU A 103 -9.78 -20.33 -39.58
C LEU A 103 -11.10 -19.99 -40.30
N LEU A 104 -11.22 -18.80 -40.88
CA LEU A 104 -12.44 -18.34 -41.58
C LEU A 104 -12.41 -18.71 -43.08
N ARG A 105 -11.90 -19.91 -43.39
CA ARG A 105 -11.66 -20.35 -44.77
C ARG A 105 -12.92 -20.80 -45.50
N LYS A 106 -13.93 -21.35 -44.81
CA LYS A 106 -15.17 -21.85 -45.42
C LYS A 106 -16.37 -21.54 -44.54
N ASP A 107 -17.53 -21.44 -45.17
CA ASP A 107 -18.84 -21.37 -44.50
C ASP A 107 -18.96 -20.28 -43.43
N VAL A 108 -18.32 -19.13 -43.69
CA VAL A 108 -18.48 -17.91 -42.87
C VAL A 108 -19.91 -17.42 -43.05
N ARG A 109 -20.69 -17.52 -41.98
CA ARG A 109 -22.07 -17.03 -41.91
C ARG A 109 -22.29 -16.40 -40.56
N GLU A 110 -22.82 -15.19 -40.55
CA GLU A 110 -23.35 -14.59 -39.34
C GLU A 110 -24.52 -15.45 -38.82
N LYS A 111 -24.41 -15.89 -37.56
CA LYS A 111 -25.47 -16.66 -36.89
C LYS A 111 -26.14 -15.77 -35.87
N ASP A 112 -27.36 -15.38 -36.18
CA ASP A 112 -28.24 -14.67 -35.26
C ASP A 112 -28.77 -15.62 -34.18
N ASN A 113 -28.23 -15.52 -32.96
CA ASN A 113 -28.77 -16.21 -31.80
C ASN A 113 -29.94 -15.40 -31.19
N PHE A 114 -30.88 -16.05 -30.51
CA PHE A 114 -32.05 -15.40 -29.89
C PHE A 114 -31.64 -14.27 -28.92
N ILE A 115 -30.52 -14.46 -28.21
CA ILE A 115 -29.94 -13.49 -27.27
C ILE A 115 -29.45 -12.26 -28.02
N VAL A 116 -28.64 -12.46 -29.07
CA VAL A 116 -28.05 -11.37 -29.88
C VAL A 116 -29.17 -10.55 -30.52
N ARG A 117 -30.21 -11.21 -31.02
CA ARG A 117 -31.40 -10.57 -31.58
C ARG A 117 -32.17 -9.76 -30.53
N GLY A 118 -32.31 -10.26 -29.31
CA GLY A 118 -32.92 -9.51 -28.21
C GLY A 118 -32.15 -8.23 -27.86
N ILE A 119 -30.82 -8.34 -27.74
CA ILE A 119 -29.92 -7.21 -27.47
C ILE A 119 -29.97 -6.19 -28.60
N SER A 120 -29.87 -6.63 -29.86
CA SER A 120 -29.85 -5.72 -31.03
C SER A 120 -31.18 -4.98 -31.18
N GLN A 121 -32.31 -5.65 -30.97
CA GLN A 121 -33.62 -5.01 -30.99
C GLN A 121 -33.81 -4.04 -29.82
N GLY A 122 -33.34 -4.39 -28.62
CA GLY A 122 -33.33 -3.49 -27.47
C GLY A 122 -32.50 -2.23 -27.73
N ALA A 123 -31.25 -2.41 -28.15
CA ALA A 123 -30.34 -1.33 -28.50
C ALA A 123 -30.92 -0.42 -29.60
N ARG A 124 -31.52 -1.01 -30.65
CA ARG A 124 -32.18 -0.26 -31.72
C ARG A 124 -33.39 0.54 -31.22
N LYS A 125 -34.22 -0.03 -30.36
CA LYS A 125 -35.36 0.69 -29.75
C LYS A 125 -34.89 1.88 -28.91
N VAL A 126 -33.86 1.68 -28.08
CA VAL A 126 -33.26 2.75 -27.28
C VAL A 126 -32.66 3.82 -28.18
N PHE A 127 -31.91 3.44 -29.22
CA PHE A 127 -31.34 4.39 -30.17
C PHE A 127 -32.40 5.22 -30.89
N VAL A 128 -33.47 4.60 -31.40
CA VAL A 128 -34.55 5.33 -32.06
C VAL A 128 -35.23 6.31 -31.09
N PHE A 129 -35.44 5.88 -29.84
CA PHE A 129 -36.02 6.73 -28.79
C PHE A 129 -35.14 7.93 -28.44
N THR A 130 -33.84 7.72 -28.22
CA THR A 130 -32.89 8.79 -27.87
C THR A 130 -32.64 9.72 -29.06
N TYR A 131 -32.57 9.19 -30.27
CA TYR A 131 -32.40 9.98 -31.48
C TYR A 131 -33.63 10.86 -31.77
N ALA A 132 -34.85 10.32 -31.60
CA ALA A 132 -36.08 11.10 -31.75
C ALA A 132 -36.19 12.25 -30.75
N ARG A 133 -35.54 12.15 -29.59
CA ARG A 133 -35.54 13.15 -28.51
C ARG A 133 -34.14 13.68 -28.21
N LYS A 134 -33.32 13.91 -29.25
CA LYS A 134 -31.89 14.24 -29.15
C LYS A 134 -31.55 15.34 -28.13
N THR A 135 -32.32 16.42 -28.06
CA THR A 135 -32.09 17.52 -27.10
C THR A 135 -32.35 17.09 -25.67
N ALA A 136 -33.47 16.41 -25.40
CA ALA A 136 -33.78 15.89 -24.07
C ALA A 136 -32.77 14.81 -23.63
N SER A 137 -32.35 13.93 -24.55
CA SER A 137 -31.33 12.93 -24.25
C SER A 137 -29.96 13.55 -23.96
N LEU A 138 -29.56 14.60 -24.67
CA LEU A 138 -28.33 15.34 -24.38
C LEU A 138 -28.40 16.07 -23.04
N ILE A 139 -29.52 16.73 -22.72
CA ILE A 139 -29.73 17.39 -21.43
C ILE A 139 -29.67 16.37 -20.30
N PHE A 140 -30.33 15.22 -20.46
CA PHE A 140 -30.31 14.15 -19.47
C PHE A 140 -28.89 13.59 -19.27
N ALA A 141 -28.16 13.32 -20.36
CA ALA A 141 -26.77 12.87 -20.27
C ALA A 141 -25.86 13.90 -19.58
N ALA A 142 -26.00 15.19 -19.91
CA ALA A 142 -25.27 16.26 -19.25
C ALA A 142 -25.63 16.38 -17.76
N ALA A 143 -26.91 16.25 -17.41
CA ALA A 143 -27.37 16.24 -16.03
C ALA A 143 -26.76 15.07 -15.25
N LEU A 144 -26.68 13.87 -15.83
CA LEU A 144 -26.01 12.72 -15.21
C LEU A 144 -24.52 12.96 -15.00
N VAL A 145 -23.82 13.60 -15.95
CA VAL A 145 -22.42 13.98 -15.79
C VAL A 145 -22.26 14.98 -14.65
N VAL A 146 -23.11 16.01 -14.58
CA VAL A 146 -23.08 17.02 -13.50
C VAL A 146 -23.36 16.38 -12.15
N VAL A 147 -24.34 15.48 -12.06
CA VAL A 147 -24.62 14.73 -10.83
C VAL A 147 -23.44 13.85 -10.44
N GLY A 148 -22.85 13.12 -11.40
CA GLY A 148 -21.69 12.27 -11.14
C GLY A 148 -20.47 13.06 -10.65
N VAL A 149 -20.17 14.20 -11.28
CA VAL A 149 -19.12 15.13 -10.82
C VAL A 149 -19.49 15.73 -9.46
N GLY A 150 -20.76 16.06 -9.24
CA GLY A 150 -21.26 16.51 -7.95
C GLY A 150 -21.08 15.46 -6.85
N MET A 151 -21.20 14.16 -7.16
CA MET A 151 -20.98 13.09 -6.17
C MET A 151 -19.53 12.96 -5.72
N TYR A 152 -18.56 13.47 -6.50
CA TYR A 152 -17.15 13.44 -6.15
C TYR A 152 -16.85 14.15 -4.82
N GLN A 153 -17.63 15.18 -4.45
CA GLN A 153 -17.44 15.90 -3.18
C GLN A 153 -17.73 15.06 -1.93
N PHE A 154 -18.45 13.95 -2.07
CA PHE A 154 -18.76 13.04 -0.96
C PHE A 154 -17.77 11.88 -0.86
N LEU A 155 -16.82 11.78 -1.79
CA LEU A 155 -15.80 10.73 -1.77
C LEU A 155 -14.59 11.22 -0.97
N GLY A 156 -14.23 10.47 0.08
CA GLY A 156 -12.97 10.70 0.80
C GLY A 156 -11.75 10.46 -0.09
N THR A 157 -10.63 11.08 0.28
CA THR A 157 -9.34 10.88 -0.40
C THR A 157 -8.38 10.16 0.52
N GLU A 158 -7.74 9.12 0.01
CA GLU A 158 -6.65 8.41 0.69
C GLU A 158 -5.42 8.38 -0.22
N PHE A 159 -4.23 8.26 0.39
CA PHE A 159 -2.98 8.23 -0.34
C PHE A 159 -2.82 6.94 -1.14
N LEU A 160 -3.02 5.80 -0.47
CA LEU A 160 -3.05 4.46 -1.04
C LEU A 160 -4.11 3.65 -0.28
N PRO A 161 -4.81 2.70 -0.92
CA PRO A 161 -5.71 1.81 -0.21
C PRO A 161 -4.92 0.95 0.77
N GLU A 162 -5.47 0.74 1.96
CA GLU A 162 -4.88 -0.16 2.94
C GLU A 162 -4.71 -1.56 2.33
N LEU A 163 -3.44 -1.97 2.20
CA LEU A 163 -3.08 -3.32 1.81
C LEU A 163 -3.44 -4.25 2.96
N ASN A 164 -3.99 -5.44 2.69
CA ASN A 164 -4.12 -6.46 3.73
C ASN A 164 -2.88 -7.35 3.70
N GLU A 165 -2.04 -7.20 4.72
CA GLU A 165 -0.76 -7.91 4.84
C GLU A 165 -0.89 -9.24 5.59
N GLY A 166 -2.09 -9.60 6.06
CA GLY A 166 -2.33 -10.83 6.81
C GLY A 166 -1.73 -10.85 8.22
N SER A 167 -1.27 -9.70 8.71
CA SER A 167 -0.74 -9.51 10.05
C SER A 167 -1.12 -8.13 10.58
N ILE A 168 -1.14 -7.99 11.90
CA ILE A 168 -1.33 -6.72 12.59
C ILE A 168 0.00 -6.39 13.25
N TYR A 169 0.44 -5.15 13.09
CA TYR A 169 1.61 -4.63 13.76
C TYR A 169 1.16 -3.65 14.83
N VAL A 170 1.60 -3.82 16.07
CA VAL A 170 1.18 -2.99 17.20
C VAL A 170 2.40 -2.39 17.87
N ARG A 171 2.39 -1.08 18.07
CA ARG A 171 3.34 -0.39 18.94
C ARG A 171 2.69 -0.05 20.25
N ALA A 172 3.41 -0.26 21.33
CA ALA A 172 3.04 0.16 22.67
C ALA A 172 4.13 1.09 23.20
N GLN A 173 3.78 2.37 23.34
CA GLN A 173 4.64 3.43 23.79
C GLN A 173 4.44 3.66 25.29
N LEU A 174 5.44 3.29 26.08
CA LEU A 174 5.46 3.38 27.54
C LEU A 174 6.04 4.72 28.02
N PRO A 175 5.98 5.02 29.33
CA PRO A 175 6.68 6.17 29.90
C PRO A 175 8.20 6.09 29.68
N LEU A 176 8.83 7.22 29.30
CA LEU A 176 10.26 7.31 29.01
C LEU A 176 11.18 6.89 30.18
N SER A 177 10.67 6.89 31.41
CA SER A 177 11.39 6.51 32.63
C SER A 177 11.41 5.01 32.92
N ILE A 178 10.78 4.18 32.08
CA ILE A 178 10.65 2.75 32.35
C ILE A 178 12.00 2.02 32.22
N SER A 179 12.25 1.07 33.15
CA SER A 179 13.41 0.19 33.05
C SER A 179 13.17 -0.93 32.03
N LEU A 180 14.25 -1.49 31.47
CA LEU A 180 14.16 -2.63 30.55
C LEU A 180 13.41 -3.81 31.16
N ASP A 181 13.65 -4.13 32.43
CA ASP A 181 12.98 -5.24 33.11
C ASP A 181 11.47 -5.01 33.26
N ALA A 182 11.07 -3.79 33.62
CA ALA A 182 9.65 -3.43 33.74
C ALA A 182 8.97 -3.44 32.36
N SER A 183 9.63 -2.87 31.35
CA SER A 183 9.14 -2.88 29.98
C SER A 183 8.98 -4.30 29.44
N ASN A 184 9.95 -5.18 29.67
CA ASN A 184 9.86 -6.59 29.27
C ASN A 184 8.72 -7.33 29.98
N LYS A 185 8.43 -7.02 31.25
CA LYS A 185 7.28 -7.61 31.95
C LYS A 185 5.96 -7.21 31.30
N LEU A 186 5.78 -5.90 31.05
CA LEU A 186 4.58 -5.39 30.37
C LEU A 186 4.47 -5.91 28.94
N CYS A 187 5.57 -5.97 28.21
CA CYS A 187 5.66 -6.56 26.88
C CYS A 187 5.15 -8.01 26.87
N ASN A 188 5.58 -8.81 27.84
CA ASN A 188 5.12 -10.19 27.98
C ASN A 188 3.63 -10.29 28.33
N GLU A 189 3.10 -9.39 29.15
CA GLU A 189 1.68 -9.34 29.49
C GLU A 189 0.83 -8.95 28.28
N MET A 190 1.21 -7.89 27.56
CA MET A 190 0.57 -7.45 26.30
C MET A 190 0.59 -8.57 25.25
N ARG A 191 1.72 -9.25 25.08
CA ARG A 191 1.85 -10.41 24.18
C ARG A 191 0.84 -11.53 24.51
N ARG A 192 0.60 -11.80 25.80
CA ARG A 192 -0.42 -12.78 26.23
C ARG A 192 -1.85 -12.31 25.94
N VAL A 193 -2.09 -10.99 25.88
CA VAL A 193 -3.38 -10.45 25.45
C VAL A 193 -3.61 -10.77 23.97
N PHE A 194 -2.65 -10.45 23.12
CA PHE A 194 -2.76 -10.69 21.67
C PHE A 194 -2.92 -12.17 21.33
N ILE A 195 -2.13 -13.07 21.93
CA ILE A 195 -2.23 -14.52 21.67
C ILE A 195 -3.55 -15.13 22.18
N SER A 196 -4.30 -14.43 23.05
CA SER A 196 -5.58 -14.92 23.56
C SER A 196 -6.72 -14.86 22.54
N PHE A 197 -6.53 -14.12 21.44
CA PHE A 197 -7.52 -14.00 20.38
C PHE A 197 -7.51 -15.24 19.48
N PRO A 198 -8.67 -15.85 19.19
CA PRO A 198 -8.72 -17.08 18.40
C PRO A 198 -8.25 -16.90 16.95
N GLU A 199 -8.25 -15.69 16.42
CA GLU A 199 -7.75 -15.33 15.09
C GLU A 199 -6.22 -15.30 15.01
N VAL A 200 -5.53 -15.15 16.15
CA VAL A 200 -4.08 -14.96 16.21
C VAL A 200 -3.38 -16.31 16.27
N SER A 201 -2.35 -16.52 15.44
CA SER A 201 -1.51 -17.72 15.48
C SER A 201 -0.32 -17.55 16.41
N ASP A 202 0.42 -16.46 16.23
CA ASP A 202 1.70 -16.21 16.88
C ASP A 202 1.89 -14.71 17.10
N VAL A 203 2.69 -14.36 18.11
CA VAL A 203 3.03 -12.97 18.41
C VAL A 203 4.52 -12.86 18.70
N VAL A 204 5.24 -12.16 17.84
CA VAL A 204 6.65 -11.79 18.08
C VAL A 204 6.67 -10.41 18.70
N SER A 205 7.41 -10.26 19.80
CA SER A 205 7.52 -9.00 20.52
C SER A 205 8.97 -8.53 20.61
N GLN A 206 9.20 -7.23 20.46
CA GLN A 206 10.51 -6.58 20.55
C GLN A 206 10.42 -5.43 21.55
N THR A 207 11.42 -5.31 22.43
CA THR A 207 11.49 -4.25 23.44
C THR A 207 12.73 -3.40 23.19
N GLY A 208 12.56 -2.10 22.98
CA GLY A 208 13.63 -1.20 22.59
C GLY A 208 14.13 -1.49 21.18
N ARG A 209 15.47 -1.49 21.02
CA ARG A 209 16.11 -1.50 19.70
C ARG A 209 16.90 -2.78 19.41
N PRO A 210 17.07 -3.13 18.12
CA PRO A 210 17.99 -4.18 17.70
C PRO A 210 19.46 -3.81 17.92
N ASN A 211 20.32 -4.83 17.99
CA ASN A 211 21.76 -4.65 18.20
C ASN A 211 22.49 -3.99 17.02
N ASP A 212 21.91 -4.04 15.81
CA ASP A 212 22.47 -3.38 14.62
C ASP A 212 22.19 -1.87 14.57
N GLY A 213 21.33 -1.36 15.47
CA GLY A 213 21.00 0.05 15.58
C GLY A 213 20.15 0.60 14.43
N THR A 214 19.47 -0.27 13.67
CA THR A 214 18.59 0.13 12.57
C THR A 214 17.38 0.94 13.05
N ASP A 215 16.88 0.66 14.25
CA ASP A 215 15.80 1.43 14.89
C ASP A 215 16.33 2.22 16.12
N PRO A 216 16.18 3.55 16.17
CA PRO A 216 16.70 4.39 17.25
C PRO A 216 15.75 4.50 18.45
N THR A 217 15.12 3.41 18.88
CA THR A 217 14.15 3.42 20.00
C THR A 217 14.76 3.06 21.35
N GLY A 218 14.11 3.52 22.43
CA GLY A 218 14.48 3.22 23.82
C GLY A 218 13.63 2.12 24.44
N PHE A 219 13.91 1.73 25.68
CA PHE A 219 13.18 0.66 26.39
C PHE A 219 11.68 0.93 26.59
N TYR A 220 11.24 2.16 26.36
CA TYR A 220 9.84 2.55 26.39
C TYR A 220 9.04 2.08 25.17
N ASN A 221 9.68 1.68 24.07
CA ASN A 221 9.01 1.25 22.85
C ASN A 221 8.93 -0.28 22.81
N ASN A 222 7.73 -0.81 22.74
CA ASN A 222 7.48 -2.22 22.48
C ASN A 222 6.76 -2.40 21.15
N GLU A 223 7.24 -3.33 20.34
CA GLU A 223 6.68 -3.64 19.03
C GLU A 223 6.19 -5.09 19.00
N PHE A 224 5.00 -5.31 18.45
CA PHE A 224 4.36 -6.61 18.36
C PHE A 224 3.99 -6.90 16.91
N LEU A 225 4.55 -7.97 16.36
CA LEU A 225 4.09 -8.57 15.12
C LEU A 225 3.07 -9.66 15.48
N VAL A 226 1.78 -9.33 15.33
CA VAL A 226 0.65 -10.22 15.60
C VAL A 226 0.26 -10.91 14.29
N GLN A 227 0.60 -12.19 14.18
CA GLN A 227 0.31 -13.00 12.99
C GLN A 227 -1.11 -13.56 13.06
N ILE A 228 -1.87 -13.40 11.98
CA ILE A 228 -3.23 -13.91 11.87
C ILE A 228 -3.18 -15.33 11.30
N LYS A 229 -4.01 -16.24 11.82
CA LYS A 229 -4.09 -17.63 11.35
C LYS A 229 -4.40 -17.68 9.85
N HIS A 230 -3.67 -18.54 9.16
CA HIS A 230 -3.81 -18.75 7.71
C HIS A 230 -4.82 -19.86 7.37
N ASP A 231 -5.76 -20.20 8.26
CA ASP A 231 -6.83 -21.15 7.93
C ASP A 231 -7.95 -20.50 7.11
N ASP A 232 -8.63 -21.29 6.26
CA ASP A 232 -9.65 -20.79 5.34
C ASP A 232 -10.79 -20.05 6.04
N ALA A 233 -11.18 -20.47 7.25
CA ALA A 233 -12.28 -19.87 7.97
C ALA A 233 -11.90 -18.48 8.50
N THR A 234 -10.72 -18.34 9.12
CA THR A 234 -10.20 -17.07 9.61
C THR A 234 -9.91 -16.11 8.45
N GLN A 235 -9.26 -16.59 7.38
CA GLN A 235 -8.94 -15.77 6.20
C GLN A 235 -10.20 -15.27 5.49
N LYS A 236 -11.27 -16.07 5.45
CA LYS A 236 -12.55 -15.63 4.89
C LYS A 236 -13.18 -14.49 5.69
N LYS A 237 -13.09 -14.53 7.03
CA LYS A 237 -13.56 -13.43 7.90
C LYS A 237 -12.70 -12.18 7.74
N MET A 238 -11.38 -12.34 7.74
CA MET A 238 -10.41 -11.24 7.64
C MET A 238 -10.37 -10.52 6.29
N LYS A 239 -11.06 -11.05 5.26
CA LYS A 239 -11.32 -10.32 4.01
C LYS A 239 -12.30 -9.15 4.20
N SER A 240 -13.13 -9.18 5.25
CA SER A 240 -14.05 -8.08 5.57
C SER A 240 -13.30 -6.98 6.32
N LYS A 241 -13.27 -5.76 5.77
CA LYS A 241 -12.69 -4.59 6.45
C LYS A 241 -13.32 -4.38 7.85
N ALA A 242 -14.64 -4.45 7.92
CA ALA A 242 -15.40 -4.29 9.17
C ALA A 242 -15.01 -5.33 10.25
N TYR A 243 -14.75 -6.58 9.87
CA TYR A 243 -14.34 -7.61 10.83
C TYR A 243 -12.94 -7.34 11.39
N ARG A 244 -12.02 -6.84 10.57
CA ARG A 244 -10.67 -6.47 11.03
C ARG A 244 -10.73 -5.30 12.00
N GLU A 245 -11.53 -4.29 11.68
CA GLU A 245 -11.75 -3.12 12.54
C GLU A 245 -12.35 -3.55 13.89
N GLU A 246 -13.36 -4.42 13.87
CA GLU A 246 -13.95 -5.00 15.09
C GLU A 246 -12.92 -5.80 15.91
N LEU A 247 -12.05 -6.58 15.25
CA LEU A 247 -10.98 -7.32 15.94
C LEU A 247 -9.98 -6.37 16.60
N ILE A 248 -9.57 -5.30 15.90
CA ILE A 248 -8.67 -4.28 16.43
C ILE A 248 -9.33 -3.57 17.62
N GLU A 249 -10.61 -3.23 17.52
CA GLU A 249 -11.36 -2.60 18.62
C GLU A 249 -11.39 -3.50 19.86
N HIS A 250 -11.73 -4.77 19.71
CA HIS A 250 -11.68 -5.73 20.82
C HIS A 250 -10.26 -5.91 21.39
N MET A 251 -9.22 -5.75 20.57
CA MET A 251 -7.84 -5.72 21.07
C MET A 251 -7.58 -4.46 21.90
N LYS A 252 -7.98 -3.27 21.42
CA LYS A 252 -7.88 -1.99 22.13
C LYS A 252 -8.56 -2.06 23.50
N GLU A 253 -9.82 -2.50 23.56
CA GLU A 253 -10.57 -2.66 24.82
C GLU A 253 -9.84 -3.53 25.85
N LYS A 254 -9.18 -4.62 25.42
CA LYS A 254 -8.40 -5.48 26.34
C LYS A 254 -7.05 -4.89 26.74
N LEU A 255 -6.54 -3.91 26.01
CA LEU A 255 -5.29 -3.22 26.28
C LEU A 255 -5.49 -1.98 27.17
N ASP A 256 -6.70 -1.44 27.28
CA ASP A 256 -7.03 -0.30 28.16
C ASP A 256 -6.65 -0.51 29.64
N ARG A 257 -6.46 -1.76 30.07
CA ARG A 257 -5.94 -2.10 31.40
C ARG A 257 -4.49 -1.69 31.65
N PHE A 258 -3.74 -1.26 30.63
CA PHE A 258 -2.35 -0.82 30.74
C PHE A 258 -2.28 0.71 30.79
N PRO A 259 -2.40 1.33 31.98
CA PRO A 259 -2.46 2.79 32.09
C PRO A 259 -1.14 3.43 31.67
N GLY A 260 -1.22 4.56 30.96
CA GLY A 260 -0.06 5.32 30.52
C GLY A 260 0.73 4.66 29.39
N VAL A 261 0.08 3.78 28.62
CA VAL A 261 0.64 3.17 27.41
C VAL A 261 -0.20 3.63 26.23
N ASP A 262 0.44 4.25 25.25
CA ASP A 262 -0.21 4.63 24.00
C ASP A 262 -0.04 3.49 22.99
N PHE A 263 -1.14 2.98 22.45
CA PHE A 263 -1.13 1.92 21.45
C PHE A 263 -1.38 2.48 20.06
N ASN A 264 -0.62 2.02 19.08
CA ASN A 264 -0.83 2.33 17.68
C ASN A 264 -0.89 1.03 16.87
N PHE A 265 -1.95 0.88 16.08
CA PHE A 265 -2.21 -0.30 15.26
C PHE A 265 -1.94 0.02 13.79
N SER A 266 -1.10 -0.80 13.17
CA SER A 266 -0.70 -0.67 11.78
C SER A 266 -0.45 -2.05 11.16
N GLN A 267 0.25 -2.09 10.02
CA GLN A 267 0.69 -3.31 9.36
C GLN A 267 2.17 -3.19 9.01
N PRO A 268 2.96 -4.27 9.01
CA PRO A 268 4.42 -4.18 8.99
C PRO A 268 5.01 -3.43 7.79
N ILE A 269 4.52 -3.66 6.57
CA ILE A 269 5.03 -2.99 5.36
C ILE A 269 4.54 -1.54 5.36
N THR A 270 3.27 -1.31 5.67
CA THR A 270 2.70 0.03 5.76
C THR A 270 3.44 0.89 6.79
N ASP A 271 3.69 0.38 8.00
CA ASP A 271 4.44 1.05 9.08
C ASP A 271 5.85 1.44 8.64
N ASN A 272 6.59 0.50 8.02
CA ASN A 272 7.93 0.76 7.51
C ASN A 272 7.94 1.78 6.37
N VAL A 273 6.94 1.77 5.49
CA VAL A 273 6.83 2.75 4.39
C VAL A 273 6.49 4.14 4.92
N GLU A 274 5.57 4.24 5.88
CA GLU A 274 5.21 5.51 6.54
C GLU A 274 6.40 6.10 7.31
N GLU A 275 7.13 5.27 8.06
CA GLU A 275 8.33 5.66 8.78
C GLU A 275 9.43 6.10 7.80
N ALA A 276 9.68 5.36 6.73
CA ALA A 276 10.70 5.73 5.75
C ALA A 276 10.35 7.03 5.01
N ALA A 277 9.06 7.29 4.76
CA ALA A 277 8.60 8.47 4.03
C ALA A 277 8.55 9.73 4.90
N SER A 278 8.09 9.61 6.14
CA SER A 278 7.80 10.75 7.01
C SER A 278 8.76 10.86 8.21
N GLY A 279 9.52 9.82 8.53
CA GLY A 279 10.39 9.73 9.71
C GLY A 279 9.62 9.56 11.01
N VAL A 280 8.30 9.40 10.95
CA VAL A 280 7.40 9.17 12.08
C VAL A 280 6.38 8.12 11.67
N LYS A 281 5.76 7.53 12.68
CA LYS A 281 4.96 6.32 12.54
C LYS A 281 3.51 6.72 12.73
N GLY A 282 2.68 6.51 11.72
CA GLY A 282 1.30 7.00 11.66
C GLY A 282 1.00 7.77 10.37
N SER A 283 -0.25 7.67 9.94
CA SER A 283 -0.70 8.18 8.63
C SER A 283 -0.73 9.71 8.54
N ILE A 284 -0.82 10.42 9.67
CA ILE A 284 -0.76 11.89 9.76
C ILE A 284 0.18 12.27 10.91
N ALA A 285 1.07 13.22 10.66
CA ALA A 285 1.97 13.72 11.68
C ALA A 285 2.09 15.25 11.66
N VAL A 286 2.07 15.85 12.85
CA VAL A 286 2.32 17.28 13.04
C VAL A 286 3.73 17.46 13.59
N LYS A 287 4.61 18.11 12.80
CA LYS A 287 5.99 18.37 13.20
C LYS A 287 6.15 19.80 13.67
N ILE A 288 6.64 19.96 14.89
CA ILE A 288 6.94 21.26 15.49
C ILE A 288 8.45 21.46 15.50
N TYR A 289 8.90 22.54 14.90
CA TYR A 289 10.31 22.88 14.78
C TYR A 289 10.65 24.10 15.65
N GLY A 290 11.82 24.07 16.26
CA GLY A 290 12.30 25.11 17.16
C GLY A 290 13.61 24.71 17.81
N THR A 291 14.24 25.66 18.49
CA THR A 291 15.52 25.47 19.18
C THR A 291 15.35 25.17 20.67
N ASP A 292 14.22 25.54 21.28
CA ASP A 292 13.93 25.32 22.69
C ASP A 292 12.97 24.14 22.87
N LEU A 293 13.46 23.07 23.50
CA LEU A 293 12.70 21.84 23.73
C LEU A 293 11.45 22.06 24.60
N LYS A 294 11.51 22.94 25.60
CA LYS A 294 10.38 23.20 26.51
C LYS A 294 9.26 23.94 25.79
N ILE A 295 9.61 24.91 24.95
CA ILE A 295 8.63 25.63 24.13
C ILE A 295 7.98 24.67 23.14
N MET A 296 8.78 23.83 22.46
CA MET A 296 8.25 22.85 21.52
C MET A 296 7.31 21.86 22.18
N GLU A 297 7.64 21.31 23.35
CA GLU A 297 6.75 20.40 24.09
C GLU A 297 5.46 21.10 24.53
N GLY A 298 5.55 22.35 24.98
CA GLY A 298 4.37 23.17 25.30
C GLY A 298 3.45 23.36 24.10
N LYS A 299 4.01 23.61 22.91
CA LYS A 299 3.25 23.73 21.66
C LYS A 299 2.68 22.40 21.18
N ALA A 300 3.44 21.31 21.32
CA ALA A 300 2.97 19.97 20.97
C ALA A 300 1.75 19.57 21.81
N ARG A 301 1.76 19.92 23.11
CA ARG A 301 0.60 19.72 23.99
C ARG A 301 -0.61 20.55 23.58
N GLN A 302 -0.42 21.83 23.24
CA GLN A 302 -1.52 22.67 22.73
C GLN A 302 -2.15 22.08 21.47
N VAL A 303 -1.32 21.57 20.55
CA VAL A 303 -1.81 20.89 19.33
C VAL A 303 -2.57 19.61 19.69
N TYR A 304 -2.02 18.77 20.57
CA TYR A 304 -2.67 17.56 21.05
C TYR A 304 -4.06 17.87 21.65
N GLU A 305 -4.15 18.90 22.49
CA GLU A 305 -5.40 19.30 23.15
C GLU A 305 -6.49 19.76 22.17
N VAL A 306 -6.10 20.32 21.03
CA VAL A 306 -7.03 20.70 19.95
C VAL A 306 -7.42 19.47 19.14
N LEU A 307 -6.45 18.63 18.76
CA LEU A 307 -6.66 17.47 17.89
C LEU A 307 -7.53 16.39 18.54
N GLN A 308 -7.45 16.18 19.86
CA GLN A 308 -8.29 15.18 20.55
C GLN A 308 -9.80 15.42 20.40
N HIS A 309 -10.22 16.63 20.00
CA HIS A 309 -11.63 16.99 19.82
C HIS A 309 -12.06 16.98 18.34
N VAL A 310 -11.17 16.62 17.42
CA VAL A 310 -11.46 16.58 15.99
C VAL A 310 -12.02 15.21 15.62
N ASP A 311 -13.22 15.19 15.03
CA ASP A 311 -13.86 13.97 14.55
C ASP A 311 -12.97 13.23 13.54
N GLY A 312 -12.78 11.93 13.75
CA GLY A 312 -11.97 11.06 12.89
C GLY A 312 -10.52 10.85 13.36
N ILE A 313 -10.11 11.43 14.48
CA ILE A 313 -8.84 11.11 15.15
C ILE A 313 -9.08 10.03 16.21
N ASP A 314 -8.40 8.89 16.08
CA ASP A 314 -8.53 7.74 16.98
C ASP A 314 -7.24 7.55 17.83
N ASP A 315 -6.12 7.22 17.18
CA ASP A 315 -4.84 6.93 17.86
C ASP A 315 -3.93 8.18 18.00
N LEU A 316 -4.40 9.21 18.71
CA LEU A 316 -3.61 10.43 18.92
C LEU A 316 -2.46 10.21 19.91
N GLY A 317 -1.23 10.17 19.40
CA GLY A 317 -0.01 10.08 20.19
C GLY A 317 0.77 11.39 20.31
N LEU A 318 1.45 11.60 21.45
CA LEU A 318 2.39 12.71 21.64
C LEU A 318 3.81 12.17 21.91
N LEU A 319 4.69 12.31 20.92
CA LEU A 319 6.11 11.99 21.09
C LEU A 319 6.81 13.05 21.96
N ARG A 320 7.35 12.63 23.10
CA ARG A 320 8.04 13.51 24.05
C ARG A 320 9.54 13.46 23.86
N ASN A 321 10.17 14.64 23.91
CA ASN A 321 11.63 14.81 23.81
C ASN A 321 12.31 14.99 25.18
N ILE A 322 11.55 15.18 26.26
CA ILE A 322 12.03 15.38 27.62
C ILE A 322 11.33 14.37 28.54
N GLY A 323 12.01 13.94 29.60
CA GLY A 323 11.39 13.18 30.69
C GLY A 323 12.11 11.88 31.04
N GLN A 324 13.17 11.52 30.31
CA GLN A 324 14.03 10.42 30.73
C GLN A 324 14.82 10.85 31.97
N PRO A 325 14.72 10.12 33.10
CA PRO A 325 15.51 10.42 34.29
C PRO A 325 16.98 10.14 34.03
N GLU A 326 17.84 11.09 34.42
CA GLU A 326 19.28 10.96 34.32
C GLU A 326 19.93 11.15 35.70
N LEU A 327 20.96 10.35 35.97
CA LEU A 327 21.83 10.56 37.13
C LEU A 327 23.04 11.38 36.68
N HIS A 328 23.06 12.67 37.03
CA HIS A 328 24.18 13.55 36.73
C HIS A 328 25.14 13.64 37.92
N ALA A 329 26.39 13.20 37.72
CA ALA A 329 27.45 13.33 38.70
C ALA A 329 28.27 14.60 38.40
N ASP A 330 28.01 15.67 39.15
CA ASP A 330 28.76 16.93 39.03
C ASP A 330 30.07 16.85 39.84
N LEU A 331 31.20 16.89 39.14
CA LEU A 331 32.53 16.74 39.72
C LEU A 331 33.14 18.09 40.08
N ASP A 332 33.26 18.39 41.38
CA ASP A 332 33.90 19.60 41.88
C ASP A 332 35.43 19.51 41.76
N GLU A 333 35.97 20.17 40.73
CA GLU A 333 37.40 20.18 40.42
C GLU A 333 38.27 20.74 41.56
N ARG A 334 37.76 21.69 42.35
CA ARG A 334 38.54 22.29 43.45
C ARG A 334 38.69 21.30 44.60
N ARG A 335 37.64 20.56 44.93
CA ARG A 335 37.70 19.50 45.94
C ARG A 335 38.60 18.36 45.48
N MET A 336 38.47 17.93 44.23
CA MET A 336 39.30 16.87 43.66
C MET A 336 40.79 17.22 43.69
N ALA A 337 41.16 18.47 43.41
CA ALA A 337 42.53 18.94 43.48
C ALA A 337 43.14 18.79 44.89
N SER A 338 42.34 18.94 45.95
CA SER A 338 42.79 18.77 47.33
C SER A 338 43.16 17.32 47.67
N TYR A 339 42.62 16.34 46.92
CA TYR A 339 42.93 14.92 47.03
C TYR A 339 43.92 14.44 45.95
N GLY A 340 44.41 15.34 45.07
CA GLY A 340 45.27 14.98 43.96
C GLY A 340 44.60 14.08 42.90
N VAL A 341 43.28 14.10 42.81
CA VAL A 341 42.51 13.24 41.88
C VAL A 341 42.21 14.01 40.59
N SER A 342 42.48 13.40 39.44
CA SER A 342 42.14 13.97 38.14
C SER A 342 40.68 13.70 37.75
N LYS A 343 40.09 14.57 36.92
CA LYS A 343 38.73 14.38 36.39
C LYS A 343 38.60 13.08 35.59
N SER A 344 39.64 12.70 34.86
CA SER A 344 39.70 11.43 34.13
C SER A 344 39.62 10.22 35.04
N ASP A 345 40.30 10.25 36.19
CA ASP A 345 40.28 9.13 37.15
C ASP A 345 38.90 8.98 37.79
N ALA A 346 38.29 10.10 38.22
CA ALA A 346 36.94 10.08 38.77
C ALA A 346 35.90 9.56 37.76
N ASN A 347 35.99 10.00 36.50
CA ASN A 347 35.12 9.50 35.43
C ASN A 347 35.35 8.02 35.14
N ALA A 348 36.60 7.53 35.18
CA ALA A 348 36.89 6.11 34.98
C ALA A 348 36.31 5.24 36.11
N VAL A 349 36.30 5.74 37.34
CA VAL A 349 35.65 5.07 38.48
C VAL A 349 34.13 5.08 38.32
N LEU A 350 33.53 6.21 37.92
CA LEU A 350 32.09 6.30 37.66
C LEU A 350 31.65 5.34 36.53
N GLU A 351 32.40 5.28 35.44
CA GLU A 351 32.16 4.35 34.32
C GLU A 351 32.23 2.90 34.80
N MET A 352 33.25 2.55 35.59
CA MET A 352 33.42 1.21 36.16
C MET A 352 32.28 0.86 37.12
N ALA A 353 31.89 1.77 38.01
CA ALA A 353 30.86 1.53 39.01
C ALA A 353 29.46 1.38 38.40
N VAL A 354 29.10 2.23 37.43
CA VAL A 354 27.74 2.29 36.88
C VAL A 354 27.58 1.40 35.65
N GLY A 355 28.33 1.68 34.59
CA GLY A 355 28.18 1.04 33.26
C GLY A 355 28.97 -0.26 33.08
N GLY A 356 29.99 -0.46 33.92
CA GLY A 356 30.96 -1.53 33.77
C GLY A 356 31.93 -1.22 32.63
N LYS A 357 33.20 -0.97 32.97
CA LYS A 357 34.23 -0.60 32.01
C LYS A 357 34.76 -1.85 31.32
N GLN A 358 34.82 -1.86 29.98
CA GLN A 358 35.47 -2.94 29.25
C GLN A 358 36.98 -2.86 29.47
N ALA A 359 37.53 -3.82 30.21
CA ALA A 359 38.95 -3.88 30.55
C ALA A 359 39.76 -4.61 29.48
N SER A 360 39.18 -5.64 28.86
CA SER A 360 39.83 -6.43 27.82
C SER A 360 38.79 -7.13 26.94
N GLN A 361 39.25 -7.93 25.99
CA GLN A 361 38.41 -8.76 25.13
C GLN A 361 38.98 -10.18 25.09
N MET A 362 38.15 -11.16 25.38
CA MET A 362 38.48 -12.58 25.25
C MET A 362 38.18 -13.05 23.84
N TYR A 363 39.08 -13.86 23.29
CA TYR A 363 38.94 -14.47 21.98
C TYR A 363 38.77 -15.98 22.13
N GLU A 364 37.71 -16.53 21.54
CA GLU A 364 37.47 -17.96 21.45
C GLU A 364 37.27 -18.34 19.99
N GLY A 365 38.37 -18.71 19.32
CA GLY A 365 38.39 -18.85 17.86
C GLY A 365 38.08 -17.52 17.17
N GLU A 366 37.01 -17.48 16.38
CA GLU A 366 36.54 -16.26 15.70
C GLU A 366 35.61 -15.40 16.57
N ARG A 367 35.14 -15.92 17.72
CA ARG A 367 34.21 -15.21 18.62
C ARG A 367 34.96 -14.26 19.54
N LYS A 368 34.34 -13.11 19.80
CA LYS A 368 34.89 -12.02 20.62
C LYS A 368 33.92 -11.70 21.76
N PHE A 369 34.42 -11.70 23.00
CA PHE A 369 33.63 -11.42 24.19
C PHE A 369 34.26 -10.28 25.01
N PRO A 370 33.51 -9.23 25.39
CA PRO A 370 34.04 -8.16 26.22
C PRO A 370 34.23 -8.65 27.67
N ILE A 371 35.42 -8.44 28.23
CA ILE A 371 35.66 -8.60 29.67
C ILE A 371 35.42 -7.26 30.34
N ARG A 372 34.41 -7.17 31.21
CA ARG A 372 34.01 -5.94 31.91
C ARG A 372 34.32 -6.01 33.40
N VAL A 373 34.78 -4.90 33.97
CA VAL A 373 34.94 -4.72 35.42
C VAL A 373 33.82 -3.81 35.91
N ARG A 374 33.10 -4.26 36.93
CA ARG A 374 31.98 -3.56 37.57
C ARG A 374 32.00 -3.84 39.08
N TYR A 375 31.53 -2.89 39.89
CA TYR A 375 31.39 -3.03 41.34
C TYR A 375 30.26 -3.98 41.74
#